data_AF-A0A1X4G7F5-F1
#
_entry.id   AF-A0A1X4G7F5-F1
#
_cell.length_a   1.000
_cell.length_b   1.000
_cell.length_c   1.000
_cell.angle_alpha   90.00
_cell.angle_beta   90.00
_cell.angle_gamma   90.00
#
_symmetry.space_group_name_H-M   'P 1'
#
loop_
_entity.id
_entity.type
_entity.pdbx_description
1 polymer ?
#
loop_
_entity_poly.entity_id
_entity_poly.type
_entity_poly.pdbx_seq_one_letter_code
_entity_poly.pdbx_strand_id
1 'polypeptide(L)'
;MIHEAYFRKGLIMLLLSLFIVACNKKEELKCELGHTPAENANTSKSNNLSVSIYLDGSGSMLGYVRGGETNYVSTLKSIRNLFELSDKLPVEYYRIGSPMQKITSSEYYNYGVTTTFYDGSSNQFPEVSSPIDAAIISPEKEQKKMTVIITDLQQNSGDVTKLNKLINNTYYNIDNRDYAVGIWAIKSEFDGKIYLEGNNPRSFDYNTGQESAKFRPFYVLFVGPYGDIKYYFSQLKKYNTNQALLNSDNSKFMIFHPDHILDKISVLDATPMSLPQGITEPFSLVNGGVVVSKSNQEMLKLSSSLKQSSTINYGVSFLHSEYSLLLDPSTIKAQVKGEKFDRFKRTFVRVDSNSEIISSIELKDWQILPEENQAKFAAVIQPDKLSEPGIYKLQFDLINSSLAVPNWWKEWDWQTRTGEEDGSKTYNLQEFFTALKVRTETMQSEIAKSPQHSGWFIGTLCYAIQKD
;
A
#
# COMPACT_ATOMS: atom_id res chain seq x y z
N MET A 1 61.49 47.87 41.68
CA MET A 1 61.88 46.72 40.83
C MET A 1 61.18 45.40 41.16
N ILE A 2 60.73 45.11 42.40
CA ILE A 2 60.08 43.82 42.71
C ILE A 2 58.58 43.78 42.29
N HIS A 3 57.89 44.93 42.18
CA HIS A 3 56.46 44.96 41.82
C HIS A 3 56.14 44.75 40.33
N GLU A 4 57.02 45.14 39.40
CA GLU A 4 56.77 44.95 37.95
C GLU A 4 56.82 43.49 37.51
N ALA A 5 57.64 42.67 38.19
CA ALA A 5 57.79 41.25 37.84
C ALA A 5 56.54 40.42 38.19
N TYR A 6 55.84 40.77 39.27
CA TYR A 6 54.60 40.09 39.67
C TYR A 6 53.41 40.50 38.81
N PHE A 7 53.34 41.77 38.39
CA PHE A 7 52.28 42.26 37.52
C PHE A 7 52.37 41.62 36.12
N ARG A 8 53.57 41.48 35.56
CA ARG A 8 53.79 40.77 34.29
C ARG A 8 53.43 39.28 34.35
N LYS A 9 53.77 38.59 35.45
CA LYS A 9 53.42 37.17 35.63
C LYS A 9 51.91 36.96 35.84
N GLY A 10 51.24 37.87 36.55
CA GLY A 10 49.78 37.85 36.72
C GLY A 10 49.03 38.11 35.41
N LEU A 11 49.50 39.07 34.60
CA LEU A 11 48.91 39.38 33.30
C LEU A 11 49.09 38.24 32.29
N ILE A 12 50.24 37.55 32.29
CA ILE A 12 50.49 36.38 31.42
C ILE A 12 49.62 35.19 31.86
N MET A 13 49.39 34.97 33.16
CA MET A 13 48.46 33.95 33.65
C MET A 13 47.00 34.27 33.31
N LEU A 14 46.60 35.55 33.34
CA LEU A 14 45.26 36.00 32.96
C LEU A 14 45.04 35.94 31.44
N LEU A 15 46.07 36.21 30.64
CA LEU A 15 46.04 36.03 29.18
C LEU A 15 46.05 34.55 28.80
N LEU A 16 46.77 33.68 29.51
CA LEU A 16 46.72 32.23 29.27
C LEU A 16 45.34 31.63 29.62
N SER A 17 44.65 32.13 30.65
CA SER A 17 43.32 31.64 31.01
C SER A 17 42.22 32.10 30.05
N LEU A 18 42.41 33.23 29.35
CA LEU A 18 41.51 33.71 28.29
C LEU A 18 41.65 32.93 26.97
N PHE A 19 42.74 32.19 26.75
CA PHE A 19 42.94 31.37 25.54
C PHE A 19 42.48 29.90 25.65
N ILE A 20 41.96 29.46 26.82
CA ILE A 20 41.38 28.11 26.98
C ILE A 20 39.85 28.12 26.94
N VAL A 21 39.25 29.09 26.25
CA VAL A 21 37.88 28.89 25.74
C VAL A 21 38.01 28.03 24.49
N ALA A 22 38.08 26.71 24.71
CA ALA A 22 38.03 25.74 23.64
C ALA A 22 36.79 26.02 22.79
N CYS A 23 36.99 26.55 21.58
CA CYS A 23 35.92 26.78 20.64
C CYS A 23 35.43 25.41 20.17
N ASN A 24 34.34 24.93 20.78
CA ASN A 24 33.74 23.66 20.39
C ASN A 24 33.26 23.77 18.94
N LYS A 25 33.61 22.79 18.11
CA LYS A 25 33.08 22.71 16.74
C LYS A 25 31.60 22.36 16.87
N LYS A 26 30.72 23.27 16.42
CA LYS A 26 29.31 22.95 16.25
C LYS A 26 29.17 22.15 14.97
N GLU A 27 28.60 20.96 15.07
CA GLU A 27 28.13 20.21 13.91
C GLU A 27 26.61 20.08 13.98
N GLU A 28 25.96 20.53 12.90
CA GLU A 28 24.58 20.17 12.65
C GLU A 28 24.57 18.82 11.92
N LEU A 29 23.93 17.84 12.53
CA LEU A 29 23.75 16.54 11.92
C LEU A 29 22.38 16.51 11.25
N LYS A 30 22.38 16.39 9.93
CA LYS A 30 21.17 16.22 9.13
C LYS A 30 20.98 14.73 8.86
N CYS A 31 19.78 14.23 9.12
CA CYS A 31 19.34 12.96 8.57
C CYS A 31 19.05 13.19 7.09
N GLU A 32 19.98 12.75 6.23
CA GLU A 32 19.81 12.82 4.78
C GLU A 32 18.85 11.73 4.34
N LEU A 33 17.75 12.11 3.68
CA LEU A 33 16.84 11.15 3.07
C LEU A 33 17.62 10.38 2.00
N GLY A 34 17.80 9.07 2.20
CA GLY A 34 18.59 8.22 1.29
C GLY A 34 18.02 8.20 -0.14
N HIS A 35 16.73 8.48 -0.27
CA HIS A 35 16.03 8.65 -1.54
C HIS A 35 14.99 9.76 -1.42
N THR A 36 14.95 10.66 -2.41
CA THR A 36 13.78 11.52 -2.63
C THR A 36 12.65 10.61 -3.08
N PRO A 37 11.44 10.66 -2.49
CA PRO A 37 10.29 9.94 -3.04
C PRO A 37 10.23 10.25 -4.53
N ALA A 38 10.03 9.23 -5.38
CA ALA A 38 9.58 9.52 -6.72
C ALA A 38 8.33 10.39 -6.54
N GLU A 39 8.34 11.62 -7.04
CA GLU A 39 7.10 12.38 -7.13
C GLU A 39 6.09 11.46 -7.81
N ASN A 40 4.97 11.19 -7.14
CA ASN A 40 3.88 10.35 -7.64
C ASN A 40 3.31 11.02 -8.90
N ALA A 41 4.01 10.85 -10.03
CA ALA A 41 4.00 11.83 -11.12
C ALA A 41 2.73 11.84 -11.95
N ASN A 42 1.78 10.92 -11.73
CA ASN A 42 0.50 10.91 -12.44
C ASN A 42 -0.64 10.38 -11.56
N THR A 43 -1.02 11.16 -10.55
CA THR A 43 -2.30 10.97 -9.84
C THR A 43 -3.46 11.71 -10.49
N SER A 44 -3.19 12.56 -11.49
CA SER A 44 -4.23 13.32 -12.17
C SER A 44 -4.99 12.45 -13.17
N LYS A 45 -6.30 12.67 -13.21
CA LYS A 45 -7.22 12.14 -14.22
C LYS A 45 -6.76 12.55 -15.64
N SER A 46 -6.92 11.65 -16.60
CA SER A 46 -6.65 11.89 -18.02
C SER A 46 -7.69 12.81 -18.66
N ASN A 47 -7.27 13.64 -19.62
CA ASN A 47 -8.17 14.52 -20.37
C ASN A 47 -8.90 13.82 -21.53
N ASN A 48 -8.37 12.69 -22.02
CA ASN A 48 -8.83 11.98 -23.21
C ASN A 48 -9.15 10.50 -22.94
N LEU A 49 -9.77 10.22 -21.79
CA LEU A 49 -10.13 8.85 -21.41
C LEU A 49 -11.36 8.35 -22.19
N SER A 50 -11.25 7.15 -22.76
CA SER A 50 -12.42 6.38 -23.20
C SER A 50 -12.69 5.20 -22.28
N VAL A 51 -13.98 4.88 -22.08
CA VAL A 51 -14.39 3.80 -21.18
C VAL A 51 -15.14 2.72 -21.95
N SER A 52 -14.78 1.46 -21.75
CA SER A 52 -15.56 0.32 -22.22
C SER A 52 -16.07 -0.46 -21.03
N ILE A 53 -17.40 -0.61 -20.91
CA ILE A 53 -18.07 -1.29 -19.81
C ILE A 53 -18.59 -2.63 -20.32
N TYR A 54 -18.15 -3.70 -19.68
CA TYR A 54 -18.50 -5.08 -19.97
C TYR A 54 -19.33 -5.64 -18.84
N LEU A 55 -20.56 -6.06 -19.14
CA LEU A 55 -21.46 -6.71 -18.20
C LEU A 55 -21.52 -8.19 -18.51
N ASP A 56 -21.19 -9.04 -17.54
CA ASP A 56 -21.29 -10.49 -17.69
C ASP A 56 -22.74 -10.91 -17.97
N GLY A 57 -23.01 -11.45 -19.15
CA GLY A 57 -24.35 -11.82 -19.60
C GLY A 57 -24.76 -13.24 -19.27
N SER A 58 -23.91 -14.00 -18.56
CA SER A 58 -24.11 -15.43 -18.31
C SER A 58 -25.15 -15.71 -17.23
N GLY A 59 -25.63 -16.96 -17.21
CA GLY A 59 -26.66 -17.41 -16.26
C GLY A 59 -26.22 -17.41 -14.79
N SER A 60 -24.92 -17.34 -14.46
CA SER A 60 -24.44 -17.22 -13.07
C SER A 60 -24.85 -15.89 -12.44
N MET A 61 -24.96 -14.84 -13.27
CA MET A 61 -25.32 -13.50 -12.84
C MET A 61 -26.83 -13.33 -12.61
N LEU A 62 -27.65 -14.28 -13.07
CA LEU A 62 -29.11 -14.21 -13.00
C LEU A 62 -29.64 -14.03 -11.57
N GLY A 63 -29.00 -14.63 -10.58
CA GLY A 63 -29.46 -14.58 -9.20
C GLY A 63 -29.42 -13.19 -8.57
N TYR A 64 -28.58 -12.28 -9.07
CA TYR A 64 -28.42 -10.94 -8.50
C TYR A 64 -29.54 -9.95 -8.84
N VAL A 65 -30.40 -10.29 -9.81
CA VAL A 65 -31.45 -9.37 -10.32
C VAL A 65 -32.88 -9.79 -9.93
N ARG A 66 -33.07 -10.97 -9.34
CA ARG A 66 -34.42 -11.47 -8.98
C ARG A 66 -35.06 -10.76 -7.80
N GLY A 67 -34.25 -10.20 -6.90
CA GLY A 67 -34.70 -9.51 -5.68
C GLY A 67 -35.17 -8.07 -5.85
N GLY A 68 -35.23 -7.54 -7.08
CA GLY A 68 -35.53 -6.12 -7.31
C GLY A 68 -34.33 -5.22 -7.05
N GLU A 69 -34.43 -4.29 -6.10
CA GLU A 69 -33.34 -3.35 -5.75
C GLU A 69 -32.27 -4.01 -4.87
N THR A 70 -31.41 -4.83 -5.48
CA THR A 70 -30.23 -5.44 -4.84
C THR A 70 -29.02 -4.52 -4.86
N ASN A 71 -27.97 -4.84 -4.10
CA ASN A 71 -26.67 -4.16 -4.18
C ASN A 71 -26.09 -4.21 -5.60
N TYR A 72 -26.31 -5.31 -6.33
CA TYR A 72 -25.94 -5.44 -7.73
C TYR A 72 -26.67 -4.45 -8.63
N VAL A 73 -28.00 -4.41 -8.57
CA VAL A 73 -28.83 -3.48 -9.36
C VAL A 73 -28.45 -2.03 -9.07
N SER A 74 -28.26 -1.71 -7.78
CA SER A 74 -27.77 -0.42 -7.32
C SER A 74 -26.40 -0.07 -7.90
N THR A 75 -25.49 -1.03 -7.97
CA THR A 75 -24.14 -0.86 -8.51
C THR A 75 -24.18 -0.56 -10.02
N LEU A 76 -24.99 -1.28 -10.79
CA LEU A 76 -25.12 -1.04 -12.23
C LEU A 76 -25.57 0.40 -12.53
N LYS A 77 -26.55 0.90 -11.76
CA LYS A 77 -27.03 2.28 -11.85
C LYS A 77 -25.93 3.29 -11.49
N SER A 78 -25.18 3.03 -10.43
CA SER A 78 -24.08 3.92 -9.99
C SER A 78 -22.95 3.99 -11.01
N ILE A 79 -22.57 2.87 -11.64
CA ILE A 79 -21.55 2.84 -12.69
C ILE A 79 -21.97 3.68 -13.90
N ARG A 80 -23.23 3.55 -14.34
CA ARG A 80 -23.74 4.38 -15.44
C ARG A 80 -23.69 5.86 -15.10
N ASN A 81 -24.26 6.24 -13.94
CA ASN A 81 -24.30 7.62 -13.49
C ASN A 81 -22.89 8.21 -13.37
N LEU A 82 -21.94 7.42 -12.87
CA LEU A 82 -20.55 7.80 -12.77
C LEU A 82 -19.98 8.22 -14.12
N PHE A 83 -20.07 7.37 -15.15
CA PHE A 83 -19.38 7.64 -16.42
C PHE A 83 -20.14 8.57 -17.37
N GLU A 84 -21.47 8.52 -17.36
CA GLU A 84 -22.29 9.31 -18.28
C GLU A 84 -22.58 10.72 -17.77
N LEU A 85 -22.79 10.89 -16.46
CA LEU A 85 -23.25 12.16 -15.90
C LEU A 85 -22.11 13.04 -15.36
N SER A 86 -21.01 12.45 -14.87
CA SER A 86 -19.93 13.27 -14.28
C SER A 86 -19.10 13.99 -15.36
N ASP A 87 -18.64 13.26 -16.38
CA ASP A 87 -17.62 13.74 -17.31
C ASP A 87 -17.99 13.59 -18.80
N LYS A 88 -19.17 13.05 -19.10
CA LYS A 88 -19.64 12.78 -20.48
C LYS A 88 -18.59 12.08 -21.34
N LEU A 89 -17.94 11.08 -20.76
CA LEU A 89 -16.90 10.33 -21.46
C LEU A 89 -17.47 9.59 -22.67
N PRO A 90 -16.66 9.29 -23.69
CA PRO A 90 -17.03 8.29 -24.68
C PRO A 90 -17.08 6.92 -23.99
N VAL A 91 -18.30 6.46 -23.69
CA VAL A 91 -18.56 5.17 -23.07
C VAL A 91 -19.16 4.20 -24.08
N GLU A 92 -18.58 3.01 -24.17
CA GLU A 92 -19.14 1.90 -24.93
C GLU A 92 -19.57 0.78 -23.98
N TYR A 93 -20.66 0.10 -24.32
CA TYR A 93 -21.22 -0.98 -23.51
C TYR A 93 -21.21 -2.30 -24.26
N TYR A 94 -20.89 -3.37 -23.54
CA TYR A 94 -20.80 -4.72 -24.07
C TYR A 94 -21.42 -5.71 -23.08
N ARG A 95 -22.12 -6.71 -23.62
CA ARG A 95 -22.55 -7.91 -22.90
C ARG A 95 -21.54 -9.01 -23.19
N ILE A 96 -20.88 -9.51 -22.14
CA ILE A 96 -19.95 -10.63 -22.22
C ILE A 96 -20.76 -11.88 -22.51
N GLY A 97 -20.29 -12.62 -23.51
CA GLY A 97 -20.91 -13.82 -24.03
C GLY A 97 -20.09 -14.40 -25.16
N SER A 98 -20.48 -15.56 -25.67
CA SER A 98 -19.95 -16.09 -26.92
C SER A 98 -21.09 -16.19 -27.93
N PRO A 99 -21.21 -15.24 -28.88
CA PRO A 99 -20.29 -14.11 -29.15
C PRO A 99 -20.44 -12.93 -28.18
N MET A 100 -19.39 -12.09 -28.09
CA MET A 100 -19.43 -10.80 -27.41
C MET A 100 -20.42 -9.88 -28.13
N GLN A 101 -21.33 -9.25 -27.40
CA GLN A 101 -22.39 -8.42 -27.98
C GLN A 101 -22.21 -6.96 -27.57
N LYS A 102 -22.06 -6.05 -28.54
CA LYS A 102 -22.14 -4.60 -28.27
C LYS A 102 -23.59 -4.23 -27.95
N ILE A 103 -23.79 -3.48 -26.88
CA ILE A 103 -25.11 -3.00 -26.44
C ILE A 103 -25.08 -1.49 -26.27
N THR A 104 -26.25 -0.87 -26.23
CA THR A 104 -26.43 0.55 -25.93
C THR A 104 -26.44 0.80 -24.42
N SER A 105 -26.16 2.03 -24.01
CA SER A 105 -26.34 2.49 -22.62
C SER A 105 -27.77 2.21 -22.11
N SER A 106 -28.78 2.43 -22.96
CA SER A 106 -30.18 2.16 -22.64
C SER A 106 -30.41 0.68 -22.38
N GLU A 107 -29.82 -0.21 -23.19
CA GLU A 107 -29.95 -1.64 -23.00
C GLU A 107 -29.25 -2.11 -21.71
N TYR A 108 -28.03 -1.62 -21.45
CA TYR A 108 -27.32 -1.88 -20.20
C TYR A 108 -28.19 -1.50 -18.98
N TYR A 109 -28.79 -0.31 -19.00
CA TYR A 109 -29.56 0.20 -17.87
C TYR A 109 -30.92 -0.50 -17.71
N ASN A 110 -31.65 -0.70 -18.79
CA ASN A 110 -33.03 -1.21 -18.75
C ASN A 110 -33.08 -2.73 -18.65
N TYR A 111 -32.16 -3.45 -19.30
CA TYR A 111 -32.16 -4.90 -19.33
C TYR A 111 -31.15 -5.52 -18.37
N GLY A 112 -29.98 -4.89 -18.14
CA GLY A 112 -28.96 -5.43 -17.22
C GLY A 112 -29.44 -5.63 -15.77
N VAL A 113 -30.55 -5.00 -15.38
CA VAL A 113 -31.19 -5.16 -14.06
C VAL A 113 -32.37 -6.16 -14.07
N THR A 114 -32.56 -6.92 -15.16
CA THR A 114 -33.70 -7.82 -15.37
C THR A 114 -33.24 -9.24 -15.68
N THR A 115 -34.08 -10.23 -15.38
CA THR A 115 -33.77 -11.64 -15.67
C THR A 115 -33.57 -11.92 -17.16
N THR A 116 -34.36 -11.24 -18.01
CA THR A 116 -34.35 -11.35 -19.48
C THR A 116 -32.96 -11.17 -20.10
N PHE A 117 -32.07 -10.41 -19.46
CA PHE A 117 -30.71 -10.19 -19.94
C PHE A 117 -29.79 -11.40 -19.74
N TYR A 118 -30.14 -12.32 -18.84
CA TYR A 118 -29.26 -13.42 -18.41
C TYR A 118 -29.87 -14.81 -18.67
N ASP A 119 -31.20 -14.94 -18.72
CA ASP A 119 -31.90 -16.23 -18.76
C ASP A 119 -32.12 -16.82 -20.17
N GLY A 120 -31.74 -16.09 -21.22
CA GLY A 120 -31.89 -16.56 -22.61
C GLY A 120 -33.32 -16.56 -23.14
N SER A 121 -34.29 -16.00 -22.40
CA SER A 121 -35.70 -15.96 -22.80
C SER A 121 -36.01 -15.00 -23.95
N SER A 122 -35.08 -14.09 -24.27
CA SER A 122 -35.22 -13.10 -25.35
C SER A 122 -34.29 -13.41 -26.52
N ASN A 123 -34.80 -13.30 -27.75
CA ASN A 123 -33.98 -13.37 -28.95
C ASN A 123 -32.89 -12.29 -29.01
N GLN A 124 -33.10 -11.15 -28.33
CA GLN A 124 -32.12 -10.06 -28.22
C GLN A 124 -30.98 -10.41 -27.26
N PHE A 125 -31.28 -11.21 -26.23
CA PHE A 125 -30.35 -11.62 -25.19
C PHE A 125 -30.39 -13.15 -25.01
N PRO A 126 -29.87 -13.92 -26.00
CA PRO A 126 -29.83 -15.38 -25.89
C PRO A 126 -28.92 -15.81 -24.74
N GLU A 127 -29.06 -17.05 -24.28
CA GLU A 127 -28.18 -17.64 -23.27
C GLU A 127 -26.73 -17.64 -23.76
N VAL A 128 -25.79 -17.27 -22.88
CA VAL A 128 -24.36 -17.16 -23.21
C VAL A 128 -23.49 -17.69 -22.06
N SER A 129 -22.29 -18.15 -22.40
CA SER A 129 -21.21 -18.48 -21.46
C SER A 129 -20.49 -17.23 -20.93
N SER A 130 -19.57 -17.37 -19.96
CA SER A 130 -18.77 -16.25 -19.41
C SER A 130 -17.27 -16.28 -19.80
N PRO A 131 -16.90 -15.89 -21.04
CA PRO A 131 -15.50 -15.68 -21.43
C PRO A 131 -15.03 -14.28 -20.99
N ILE A 132 -14.89 -14.05 -19.69
CA ILE A 132 -14.53 -12.74 -19.11
C ILE A 132 -13.21 -12.21 -19.70
N ASP A 133 -12.27 -13.11 -19.99
CA ASP A 133 -10.98 -12.79 -20.61
C ASP A 133 -11.12 -12.10 -21.98
N ALA A 134 -12.20 -12.34 -22.72
CA ALA A 134 -12.46 -11.67 -23.99
C ALA A 134 -12.67 -10.14 -23.87
N ALA A 135 -12.94 -9.63 -22.67
CA ALA A 135 -13.04 -8.19 -22.41
C ALA A 135 -11.66 -7.50 -22.29
N ILE A 136 -10.57 -8.26 -22.12
CA ILE A 136 -9.22 -7.70 -22.00
C ILE A 136 -8.63 -7.49 -23.40
N ILE A 137 -8.88 -6.31 -23.96
CA ILE A 137 -8.48 -5.92 -25.32
C ILE A 137 -7.47 -4.78 -25.24
N SER A 138 -6.30 -4.88 -25.86
CA SER A 138 -5.30 -3.79 -25.85
C SER A 138 -5.89 -2.44 -26.27
N PRO A 139 -5.47 -1.32 -25.65
CA PRO A 139 -5.85 0.01 -26.13
C PRO A 139 -5.20 0.27 -27.49
N GLU A 140 -5.87 1.05 -28.34
CA GLU A 140 -5.24 1.58 -29.54
C GLU A 140 -4.07 2.49 -29.16
N LYS A 141 -3.05 2.56 -30.03
CA LYS A 141 -1.87 3.41 -29.76
C LYS A 141 -2.33 4.85 -29.53
N GLU A 142 -1.81 5.49 -28.48
CA GLU A 142 -2.03 6.90 -28.11
C GLU A 142 -3.36 7.25 -27.39
N GLN A 143 -4.33 6.33 -27.32
CA GLN A 143 -5.57 6.56 -26.57
C GLN A 143 -5.54 5.95 -25.17
N LYS A 144 -5.81 6.74 -24.13
CA LYS A 144 -6.02 6.22 -22.77
C LYS A 144 -7.38 5.54 -22.71
N LYS A 145 -7.40 4.27 -22.33
CA LYS A 145 -8.61 3.47 -22.22
C LYS A 145 -8.74 2.90 -20.83
N MET A 146 -9.95 2.96 -20.28
CA MET A 146 -10.32 2.19 -19.08
C MET A 146 -11.35 1.13 -19.46
N THR A 147 -11.03 -0.10 -19.13
CA THR A 147 -11.92 -1.26 -19.27
C THR A 147 -12.55 -1.55 -17.92
N VAL A 148 -13.88 -1.57 -17.86
CA VAL A 148 -14.66 -1.87 -16.65
C VAL A 148 -15.39 -3.18 -16.88
N ILE A 149 -15.23 -4.16 -16.00
CA ILE A 149 -15.80 -5.51 -16.14
C ILE A 149 -16.63 -5.82 -14.90
N ILE A 150 -17.90 -6.17 -15.07
CA ILE A 150 -18.83 -6.50 -13.99
C ILE A 150 -19.18 -7.99 -14.10
N THR A 151 -18.81 -8.77 -13.09
CA THR A 151 -18.89 -10.24 -13.12
C THR A 151 -18.83 -10.83 -11.71
N ASP A 152 -19.26 -12.07 -11.53
CA ASP A 152 -19.04 -12.84 -10.31
C ASP A 152 -17.71 -13.63 -10.33
N LEU A 153 -16.86 -13.39 -11.35
CA LEU A 153 -15.59 -14.06 -11.61
C LEU A 153 -15.72 -15.57 -11.90
N GLN A 154 -16.92 -16.04 -12.20
CA GLN A 154 -17.11 -17.39 -12.69
C GLN A 154 -16.67 -17.47 -14.16
N GLN A 155 -15.47 -17.99 -14.42
CA GLN A 155 -15.00 -18.27 -15.78
C GLN A 155 -15.28 -19.71 -16.18
N ASN A 156 -15.52 -19.91 -17.47
CA ASN A 156 -15.51 -21.24 -18.10
C ASN A 156 -14.23 -22.00 -17.66
N SER A 157 -14.39 -23.21 -17.12
CA SER A 157 -13.38 -24.10 -16.52
C SER A 157 -12.68 -23.62 -15.23
N GLY A 158 -13.11 -22.51 -14.62
CA GLY A 158 -12.53 -22.00 -13.37
C GLY A 158 -11.11 -21.41 -13.49
N ASP A 159 -10.63 -21.15 -14.70
CA ASP A 159 -9.26 -20.69 -14.97
C ASP A 159 -9.10 -19.16 -14.79
N VAL A 160 -9.19 -18.70 -13.54
CA VAL A 160 -8.85 -17.31 -13.16
C VAL A 160 -7.39 -16.96 -13.48
N THR A 161 -6.53 -17.95 -13.66
CA THR A 161 -5.13 -17.78 -14.07
C THR A 161 -5.03 -17.21 -15.48
N LYS A 162 -5.91 -17.63 -16.41
CA LYS A 162 -5.96 -17.10 -17.78
C LYS A 162 -6.28 -15.61 -17.81
N LEU A 163 -7.30 -15.16 -17.08
CA LEU A 163 -7.64 -13.74 -16.97
C LEU A 163 -6.50 -12.91 -16.40
N ASN A 164 -5.89 -13.36 -15.30
CA ASN A 164 -4.73 -12.68 -14.71
C ASN A 164 -3.57 -12.56 -15.69
N LYS A 165 -3.24 -13.64 -16.39
CA LYS A 165 -2.20 -13.64 -17.41
C LYS A 165 -2.51 -12.63 -18.51
N LEU A 166 -3.77 -12.54 -18.94
CA LEU A 166 -4.17 -11.62 -20.01
C LEU A 166 -4.13 -10.15 -19.55
N ILE A 167 -4.60 -9.85 -18.33
CA ILE A 167 -4.49 -8.52 -17.72
C ILE A 167 -3.02 -8.09 -17.63
N ASN A 168 -2.15 -8.96 -17.10
CA ASN A 168 -0.73 -8.68 -16.92
C ASN A 168 -0.03 -8.44 -18.27
N ASN A 169 -0.26 -9.30 -19.26
CA ASN A 169 0.38 -9.18 -20.56
C ASN A 169 -0.12 -7.96 -21.35
N THR A 170 -1.38 -7.58 -21.19
CA THR A 170 -2.00 -6.54 -22.00
C THR A 170 -1.82 -5.15 -21.40
N TYR A 171 -2.01 -5.02 -20.09
CA TYR A 171 -2.17 -3.74 -19.41
C TYR A 171 -1.22 -3.57 -18.24
N TYR A 172 -1.10 -4.58 -17.37
CA TYR A 172 -0.43 -4.45 -16.10
C TYR A 172 1.03 -4.93 -16.16
N ASN A 173 1.85 -4.16 -16.88
CA ASN A 173 3.26 -4.47 -17.11
C ASN A 173 4.15 -3.22 -17.16
N ILE A 174 5.47 -3.45 -17.21
CA ILE A 174 6.49 -2.41 -17.14
C ILE A 174 6.42 -1.41 -18.29
N ASP A 175 5.94 -1.83 -19.47
CA ASP A 175 5.81 -0.95 -20.64
C ASP A 175 4.60 -0.01 -20.50
N ASN A 176 3.60 -0.41 -19.72
CA ASN A 176 2.39 0.34 -19.40
C ASN A 176 2.36 0.75 -17.92
N ARG A 177 3.46 1.35 -17.44
CA ARG A 177 3.69 1.63 -16.01
C ARG A 177 2.61 2.51 -15.36
N ASP A 178 1.85 3.30 -16.12
CA ASP A 178 0.78 4.13 -15.57
C ASP A 178 -0.55 3.38 -15.38
N TYR A 179 -0.69 2.15 -15.90
CA TYR A 179 -1.90 1.34 -15.75
C TYR A 179 -1.93 0.60 -14.43
N ALA A 180 -3.12 0.53 -13.85
CA ALA A 180 -3.44 -0.18 -12.62
C ALA A 180 -4.62 -1.14 -12.84
N VAL A 181 -4.82 -2.01 -11.85
CA VAL A 181 -6.04 -2.81 -11.72
C VAL A 181 -6.76 -2.36 -10.45
N GLY A 182 -7.93 -1.75 -10.60
CA GLY A 182 -8.86 -1.44 -9.51
C GLY A 182 -9.89 -2.55 -9.35
N ILE A 183 -10.25 -2.88 -8.13
CA ILE A 183 -11.30 -3.86 -7.81
C ILE A 183 -12.26 -3.26 -6.81
N TRP A 184 -13.53 -3.28 -7.15
CA TRP A 184 -14.63 -3.05 -6.24
C TRP A 184 -15.39 -4.37 -6.05
N ALA A 185 -15.21 -4.99 -4.87
CA ALA A 185 -15.82 -6.26 -4.50
C ALA A 185 -17.05 -6.00 -3.61
N ILE A 186 -18.18 -6.61 -3.95
CA ILE A 186 -19.49 -6.28 -3.36
C ILE A 186 -20.26 -7.54 -3.05
N LYS A 187 -20.75 -7.68 -1.83
CA LYS A 187 -21.72 -8.70 -1.44
C LYS A 187 -23.13 -8.21 -1.73
N SER A 188 -23.89 -9.01 -2.46
CA SER A 188 -25.27 -8.70 -2.87
C SER A 188 -26.24 -9.82 -2.52
N GLU A 189 -27.50 -9.43 -2.40
CA GLU A 189 -28.64 -10.33 -2.43
C GLU A 189 -28.56 -11.22 -3.68
N PHE A 190 -28.88 -12.50 -3.52
CA PHE A 190 -28.83 -13.49 -4.59
C PHE A 190 -29.95 -14.52 -4.41
N ASP A 191 -30.65 -14.81 -5.50
CA ASP A 191 -31.66 -15.85 -5.58
C ASP A 191 -31.54 -16.59 -6.92
N GLY A 192 -30.76 -17.66 -6.96
CA GLY A 192 -30.40 -18.31 -8.21
C GLY A 192 -29.62 -19.60 -8.04
N LYS A 193 -29.16 -20.14 -9.17
CA LYS A 193 -28.29 -21.32 -9.18
C LYS A 193 -26.84 -20.90 -9.09
N ILE A 194 -26.10 -21.58 -8.22
CA ILE A 194 -24.65 -21.48 -8.16
C ILE A 194 -24.07 -22.67 -8.89
N TYR A 195 -23.16 -22.39 -9.81
CA TYR A 195 -22.49 -23.39 -10.61
C TYR A 195 -21.08 -23.58 -10.08
N LEU A 196 -20.69 -24.82 -9.88
CA LEU A 196 -19.36 -25.21 -9.48
C LEU A 196 -18.72 -25.96 -10.63
N GLU A 197 -17.70 -25.33 -11.21
CA GLU A 197 -16.96 -25.86 -12.33
C GLU A 197 -15.77 -26.71 -11.85
N GLY A 198 -15.41 -27.74 -12.61
CA GLY A 198 -14.36 -28.70 -12.26
C GLY A 198 -14.61 -30.07 -12.91
N ASN A 199 -13.87 -31.10 -12.47
CA ASN A 199 -13.98 -32.46 -13.03
C ASN A 199 -15.39 -33.08 -12.91
N ASN A 200 -16.18 -32.64 -11.92
CA ASN A 200 -17.57 -33.01 -11.74
C ASN A 200 -18.41 -31.73 -11.58
N PRO A 201 -18.89 -31.13 -12.69
CA PRO A 201 -19.68 -29.92 -12.62
C PRO A 201 -20.97 -30.19 -11.85
N ARG A 202 -21.27 -29.34 -10.87
CA ARG A 202 -22.49 -29.43 -10.06
C ARG A 202 -23.11 -28.06 -9.87
N SER A 203 -24.40 -28.02 -9.62
CA SER A 203 -25.10 -26.78 -9.28
C SER A 203 -26.07 -27.01 -8.13
N PHE A 204 -26.32 -25.97 -7.35
CA PHE A 204 -27.33 -25.98 -6.29
C PHE A 204 -28.09 -24.65 -6.28
N ASP A 205 -29.33 -24.67 -5.81
CA ASP A 205 -30.13 -23.47 -5.62
C ASP A 205 -29.66 -22.74 -4.36
N TYR A 206 -29.51 -21.42 -4.44
CA TYR A 206 -29.05 -20.58 -3.35
C TYR A 206 -29.89 -19.31 -3.27
N ASN A 207 -30.45 -19.04 -2.09
CA ASN A 207 -31.23 -17.85 -1.82
C ASN A 207 -30.75 -17.22 -0.51
N THR A 208 -30.34 -15.96 -0.59
CA THR A 208 -29.79 -15.22 0.54
C THR A 208 -30.86 -14.52 1.37
N GLY A 209 -32.06 -14.35 0.82
CA GLY A 209 -33.05 -13.40 1.33
C GLY A 209 -32.42 -12.04 1.59
N GLN A 210 -32.64 -11.50 2.78
CA GLN A 210 -32.07 -10.23 3.26
C GLN A 210 -30.94 -10.46 4.28
N GLU A 211 -30.41 -11.69 4.38
CA GLU A 211 -29.35 -12.02 5.33
C GLU A 211 -27.97 -11.64 4.77
N SER A 212 -27.45 -10.48 5.18
CA SER A 212 -26.18 -9.94 4.66
C SER A 212 -24.97 -10.88 4.78
N ALA A 213 -24.94 -11.74 5.79
CA ALA A 213 -23.88 -12.74 5.96
C ALA A 213 -23.86 -13.80 4.85
N LYS A 214 -25.02 -14.09 4.25
CA LYS A 214 -25.20 -15.05 3.14
C LYS A 214 -25.03 -14.40 1.77
N PHE A 215 -24.97 -13.07 1.69
CA PHE A 215 -24.85 -12.38 0.42
C PHE A 215 -23.69 -12.90 -0.42
N ARG A 216 -23.96 -13.06 -1.71
CA ARG A 216 -23.00 -13.57 -2.68
C ARG A 216 -22.15 -12.43 -3.23
N PRO A 217 -20.81 -12.56 -3.28
CA PRO A 217 -19.95 -11.56 -3.87
C PRO A 217 -20.14 -11.45 -5.39
N PHE A 218 -19.99 -10.25 -5.92
CA PHE A 218 -19.66 -9.97 -7.32
C PHE A 218 -18.61 -8.85 -7.36
N TYR A 219 -18.04 -8.60 -8.53
CA TYR A 219 -16.85 -7.76 -8.68
C TYR A 219 -17.00 -6.80 -9.85
N VAL A 220 -16.48 -5.59 -9.66
CA VAL A 220 -16.26 -4.60 -10.72
C VAL A 220 -14.76 -4.39 -10.84
N LEU A 221 -14.18 -4.86 -11.94
CA LEU A 221 -12.76 -4.73 -12.25
C LEU A 221 -12.58 -3.50 -13.13
N PHE A 222 -11.63 -2.66 -12.78
CA PHE A 222 -11.24 -1.47 -13.53
C PHE A 222 -9.80 -1.70 -14.00
N VAL A 223 -9.56 -1.68 -15.30
CA VAL A 223 -8.21 -1.82 -15.89
C VAL A 223 -7.96 -0.58 -16.72
N GLY A 224 -7.03 0.26 -16.30
CA GLY A 224 -6.86 1.60 -16.87
C GLY A 224 -5.78 2.39 -16.14
N PRO A 225 -5.52 3.65 -16.52
CA PRO A 225 -4.54 4.49 -15.84
C PRO A 225 -4.89 4.68 -14.35
N TYR A 226 -3.88 4.64 -13.47
CA TYR A 226 -4.07 4.73 -12.02
C TYR A 226 -4.84 6.00 -11.61
N GLY A 227 -4.44 7.16 -12.15
CA GLY A 227 -5.07 8.44 -11.83
C GLY A 227 -6.56 8.48 -12.15
N ASP A 228 -6.97 7.86 -13.26
CA ASP A 228 -8.37 7.73 -13.65
C ASP A 228 -9.13 6.80 -12.71
N ILE A 229 -8.59 5.60 -12.42
CA ILE A 229 -9.22 4.64 -11.50
C ILE A 229 -9.42 5.27 -10.11
N LYS A 230 -8.37 5.89 -9.55
CA LYS A 230 -8.43 6.57 -8.25
C LYS A 230 -9.50 7.66 -8.26
N TYR A 231 -9.50 8.52 -9.29
CA TYR A 231 -10.49 9.58 -9.43
C TYR A 231 -11.92 9.02 -9.42
N TYR A 232 -12.22 8.03 -10.26
CA TYR A 232 -13.56 7.47 -10.38
C TYR A 232 -14.00 6.68 -9.14
N PHE A 233 -13.07 6.05 -8.39
CA PHE A 233 -13.37 5.48 -7.07
C PHE A 233 -13.79 6.56 -6.06
N SER A 234 -13.05 7.67 -6.01
CA SER A 234 -13.42 8.80 -5.15
C SER A 234 -14.77 9.41 -5.55
N GLN A 235 -15.07 9.50 -6.85
CA GLN A 235 -16.37 9.96 -7.34
C GLN A 235 -17.50 9.01 -6.96
N LEU A 236 -17.30 7.69 -7.04
CA LEU A 236 -18.28 6.70 -6.56
C LEU A 236 -18.62 6.95 -5.09
N LYS A 237 -17.63 7.15 -4.21
CA LYS A 237 -17.91 7.50 -2.81
C LYS A 237 -18.71 8.79 -2.63
N LYS A 238 -18.42 9.80 -3.43
CA LYS A 238 -19.03 11.13 -3.30
C LYS A 238 -20.47 11.19 -3.84
N TYR A 239 -20.74 10.55 -4.97
CA TYR A 239 -21.99 10.72 -5.74
C TYR A 239 -22.88 9.48 -5.79
N ASN A 240 -22.44 8.34 -5.24
CA ASN A 240 -23.30 7.17 -5.18
C ASN A 240 -24.45 7.43 -4.20
N THR A 241 -25.67 7.24 -4.69
CA THR A 241 -26.91 7.32 -3.89
C THR A 241 -26.97 6.27 -2.78
N ASN A 242 -26.11 5.25 -2.82
CA ASN A 242 -25.97 4.21 -1.81
C ASN A 242 -24.67 4.33 -1.00
N GLN A 243 -24.44 5.49 -0.36
CA GLN A 243 -23.31 5.66 0.57
C GLN A 243 -23.28 4.60 1.68
N ALA A 244 -24.46 4.09 2.08
CA ALA A 244 -24.57 3.00 3.05
C ALA A 244 -23.86 1.72 2.56
N LEU A 245 -23.97 1.36 1.28
CA LEU A 245 -23.28 0.20 0.71
C LEU A 245 -21.77 0.40 0.74
N LEU A 246 -21.30 1.58 0.31
CA LEU A 246 -19.87 1.89 0.21
C LEU A 246 -19.15 1.92 1.56
N ASN A 247 -19.86 2.26 2.63
CA ASN A 247 -19.34 2.31 3.99
C ASN A 247 -19.63 1.01 4.79
N SER A 248 -20.20 -0.01 4.17
CA SER A 248 -20.52 -1.28 4.81
C SER A 248 -19.40 -2.32 4.65
N ASP A 249 -19.43 -3.35 5.50
CA ASP A 249 -18.53 -4.51 5.35
C ASP A 249 -18.78 -5.36 4.10
N ASN A 250 -19.89 -5.10 3.41
CA ASN A 250 -20.24 -5.76 2.16
C ASN A 250 -19.55 -5.15 0.94
N SER A 251 -18.79 -4.06 1.09
CA SER A 251 -18.10 -3.40 -0.02
C SER A 251 -16.63 -3.21 0.31
N LYS A 252 -15.74 -3.67 -0.59
CA LYS A 252 -14.29 -3.52 -0.45
C LYS A 252 -13.71 -2.96 -1.75
N PHE A 253 -12.81 -1.97 -1.62
CA PHE A 253 -12.13 -1.33 -2.75
C PHE A 253 -10.63 -1.53 -2.61
N MET A 254 -9.96 -1.82 -3.73
CA MET A 254 -8.50 -1.80 -3.80
C MET A 254 -7.99 -1.45 -5.20
N ILE A 255 -6.77 -0.92 -5.26
CA ILE A 255 -6.04 -0.63 -6.49
C ILE A 255 -4.66 -1.27 -6.39
N PHE A 256 -4.32 -2.09 -7.38
CA PHE A 256 -3.00 -2.68 -7.57
C PHE A 256 -2.17 -1.79 -8.48
N HIS A 257 -1.12 -1.19 -7.93
CA HIS A 257 -0.15 -0.39 -8.67
C HIS A 257 1.19 -0.29 -7.90
N PRO A 258 2.36 -0.53 -8.52
CA PRO A 258 3.62 -0.58 -7.80
C PRO A 258 4.06 0.78 -7.24
N ASP A 259 3.85 1.88 -7.97
CA ASP A 259 4.32 3.21 -7.53
C ASP A 259 3.38 3.93 -6.56
N HIS A 260 2.19 3.38 -6.31
CA HIS A 260 1.15 4.07 -5.54
C HIS A 260 0.71 3.26 -4.33
N ILE A 261 1.70 2.84 -3.54
CA ILE A 261 1.53 2.16 -2.25
C ILE A 261 1.64 3.16 -1.07
N LEU A 262 2.50 4.18 -1.19
CA LEU A 262 2.73 5.19 -0.17
C LEU A 262 2.58 6.59 -0.74
N ASP A 263 1.88 7.46 0.01
CA ASP A 263 1.78 8.89 -0.30
C ASP A 263 2.86 9.71 0.41
N LYS A 264 3.38 9.23 1.55
CA LYS A 264 4.46 9.88 2.30
C LYS A 264 5.39 8.84 2.93
N ILE A 265 6.69 9.03 2.75
CA ILE A 265 7.73 8.26 3.45
C ILE A 265 7.83 8.69 4.93
N SER A 266 8.15 7.73 5.81
CA SER A 266 8.33 7.99 7.24
C SER A 266 9.70 8.59 7.54
N VAL A 267 9.71 9.52 8.47
CA VAL A 267 10.92 10.04 9.12
C VAL A 267 10.72 9.96 10.62
N LEU A 268 11.81 9.87 11.38
CA LEU A 268 11.75 9.89 12.83
C LEU A 268 11.52 11.34 13.29
N ASP A 269 10.25 11.75 13.35
CA ASP A 269 9.80 13.09 13.75
C ASP A 269 9.00 13.11 15.07
N ALA A 270 8.84 11.95 15.71
CA ALA A 270 8.04 11.78 16.90
C ALA A 270 8.87 11.56 18.17
N THR A 271 8.38 12.06 19.29
CA THR A 271 8.92 11.77 20.61
C THR A 271 8.65 10.32 21.01
N PRO A 272 9.61 9.65 21.68
CA PRO A 272 9.40 8.30 22.18
C PRO A 272 8.21 8.25 23.14
N MET A 273 7.44 7.15 23.13
CA MET A 273 6.27 7.01 24.02
C MET A 273 6.68 7.00 25.50
N SER A 274 7.84 6.42 25.80
CA SER A 274 8.48 6.44 27.11
C SER A 274 9.97 6.11 26.97
N LEU A 275 10.79 6.56 27.94
CA LEU A 275 12.22 6.27 27.98
C LEU A 275 12.55 5.32 29.14
N PRO A 276 13.31 4.24 28.89
CA PRO A 276 13.83 3.37 29.93
C PRO A 276 14.80 4.08 30.89
N GLN A 277 14.93 3.55 32.10
CA GLN A 277 15.91 4.04 33.06
C GLN A 277 17.33 3.94 32.48
N GLY A 278 18.11 5.02 32.59
CA GLY A 278 19.48 5.08 32.07
C GLY A 278 19.60 5.56 30.62
N ILE A 279 18.48 5.86 29.96
CA ILE A 279 18.44 6.55 28.66
C ILE A 279 17.79 7.92 28.85
N THR A 280 18.39 8.97 28.30
CA THR A 280 17.79 10.31 28.26
C THR A 280 17.79 10.85 26.83
N GLU A 281 16.88 11.79 26.56
CA GLU A 281 16.73 12.46 25.26
C GLU A 281 17.19 13.93 25.39
N PRO A 282 18.49 14.24 25.16
CA PRO A 282 18.99 15.60 25.27
C PRO A 282 18.75 16.42 23.99
N PHE A 283 18.67 17.75 24.12
CA PHE A 283 18.64 18.67 22.98
C PHE A 283 19.98 18.76 22.22
N SER A 284 21.08 18.37 22.86
CA SER A 284 22.42 18.35 22.26
C SER A 284 23.31 17.26 22.88
N LEU A 285 24.15 16.61 22.08
CA LEU A 285 25.23 15.75 22.54
C LEU A 285 26.54 16.53 22.59
N VAL A 286 27.35 16.26 23.61
CA VAL A 286 28.62 16.94 23.85
C VAL A 286 29.67 15.92 24.26
N ASN A 287 30.67 15.72 23.41
CA ASN A 287 31.80 14.84 23.71
C ASN A 287 33.04 15.30 22.93
N GLY A 288 34.22 15.29 23.55
CA GLY A 288 35.49 15.50 22.84
C GLY A 288 35.60 16.82 22.06
N GLY A 289 34.94 17.89 22.51
CA GLY A 289 34.98 19.22 21.88
C GLY A 289 34.05 19.41 20.67
N VAL A 290 33.17 18.46 20.37
CA VAL A 290 32.07 18.63 19.42
C VAL A 290 30.74 18.81 20.15
N VAL A 291 29.90 19.70 19.61
CA VAL A 291 28.49 19.83 20.00
C VAL A 291 27.65 19.42 18.81
N VAL A 292 26.81 18.42 19.01
CA VAL A 292 25.78 17.97 18.07
C VAL A 292 24.44 18.46 18.57
N SER A 293 23.67 19.17 17.75
CA SER A 293 22.34 19.67 18.12
C SER A 293 21.22 18.88 17.45
N LYS A 294 20.02 18.86 18.06
CA LYS A 294 18.85 18.18 17.50
C LYS A 294 18.43 18.83 16.17
N SER A 295 18.17 17.99 15.18
CA SER A 295 17.56 18.37 13.90
C SER A 295 16.43 17.37 13.62
N ASN A 296 16.45 16.66 12.48
CA ASN A 296 15.50 15.60 12.10
C ASN A 296 15.99 14.19 12.48
N GLN A 297 16.59 14.04 13.66
CA GLN A 297 17.09 12.76 14.18
C GLN A 297 16.76 12.64 15.66
N GLU A 298 16.67 11.40 16.13
CA GLU A 298 16.52 11.12 17.54
C GLU A 298 17.86 11.22 18.26
N MET A 299 17.86 11.85 19.44
CA MET A 299 19.07 12.03 20.24
C MET A 299 18.96 11.25 21.52
N LEU A 300 19.84 10.28 21.70
CA LEU A 300 19.86 9.43 22.88
C LEU A 300 21.19 9.60 23.62
N LYS A 301 21.12 9.74 24.94
CA LYS A 301 22.27 9.67 25.82
C LYS A 301 22.13 8.47 26.74
N LEU A 302 23.09 7.56 26.66
CA LEU A 302 23.16 6.34 27.44
C LEU A 302 24.05 6.55 28.66
N SER A 303 23.50 6.27 29.85
CA SER A 303 24.27 6.24 31.09
C SER A 303 25.33 5.14 31.03
N SER A 304 26.51 5.40 31.61
CA SER A 304 27.58 4.41 31.75
C SER A 304 27.18 3.17 32.56
N SER A 305 26.12 3.28 33.37
CA SER A 305 25.54 2.15 34.13
C SER A 305 24.64 1.24 33.30
N LEU A 306 24.23 1.66 32.09
CA LEU A 306 23.31 0.90 31.26
C LEU A 306 24.08 -0.19 30.49
N LYS A 307 23.95 -1.44 30.95
CA LYS A 307 24.57 -2.61 30.30
C LYS A 307 23.56 -3.50 29.57
N GLN A 308 22.33 -3.57 30.08
CA GLN A 308 21.31 -4.42 29.49
C GLN A 308 20.63 -3.74 28.30
N SER A 309 20.19 -4.58 27.36
CA SER A 309 19.38 -4.10 26.24
C SER A 309 18.11 -3.45 26.75
N SER A 310 17.72 -2.34 26.13
CA SER A 310 16.54 -1.56 26.52
C SER A 310 15.70 -1.24 25.30
N THR A 311 14.39 -1.31 25.44
CA THR A 311 13.45 -1.07 24.34
C THR A 311 12.82 0.30 24.45
N ILE A 312 12.78 1.04 23.35
CA ILE A 312 12.05 2.30 23.21
C ILE A 312 10.98 2.11 22.13
N ASN A 313 9.73 2.44 22.44
CA ASN A 313 8.63 2.36 21.49
C ASN A 313 8.42 3.69 20.80
N TYR A 314 8.32 3.66 19.47
CA TYR A 314 8.13 4.81 18.61
C TYR A 314 6.86 4.66 17.79
N GLY A 315 6.24 5.79 17.46
CA GLY A 315 5.21 5.91 16.42
C GLY A 315 5.64 6.97 15.43
N VAL A 316 5.69 6.64 14.14
CA VAL A 316 6.08 7.57 13.07
C VAL A 316 4.93 7.81 12.12
N SER A 317 4.87 9.00 11.55
CA SER A 317 3.91 9.31 10.49
C SER A 317 4.09 8.36 9.31
N PHE A 318 3.02 7.69 8.89
CA PHE A 318 3.03 6.72 7.80
C PHE A 318 1.74 6.87 6.99
N LEU A 319 1.84 7.47 5.80
CA LEU A 319 0.69 7.73 4.94
C LEU A 319 0.69 6.77 3.77
N HIS A 320 -0.21 5.79 3.83
CA HIS A 320 -0.47 4.86 2.75
C HIS A 320 -1.31 5.54 1.67
N SER A 321 -1.15 5.11 0.42
CA SER A 321 -1.99 5.61 -0.68
C SER A 321 -3.42 5.08 -0.53
N GLU A 322 -4.42 5.96 -0.68
CA GLU A 322 -5.83 5.56 -0.62
C GLU A 322 -6.11 4.42 -1.61
N TYR A 323 -6.86 3.41 -1.16
CA TYR A 323 -7.19 2.17 -1.89
C TYR A 323 -6.03 1.22 -2.21
N SER A 324 -4.78 1.57 -1.88
CA SER A 324 -3.66 0.65 -2.12
C SER A 324 -3.70 -0.56 -1.18
N LEU A 325 -2.99 -1.63 -1.56
CA LEU A 325 -2.63 -2.67 -0.60
C LEU A 325 -1.64 -2.11 0.42
N LEU A 326 -1.83 -2.51 1.67
CA LEU A 326 -0.90 -2.18 2.75
C LEU A 326 0.41 -2.94 2.55
N LEU A 327 1.51 -2.39 3.06
CA LEU A 327 2.76 -3.13 3.20
C LEU A 327 2.63 -4.24 4.24
N ASP A 328 3.35 -5.35 4.07
CA ASP A 328 3.46 -6.41 5.07
C ASP A 328 4.50 -6.01 6.13
N PRO A 329 4.09 -5.71 7.38
CA PRO A 329 5.02 -5.28 8.42
C PRO A 329 6.12 -6.30 8.74
N SER A 330 5.85 -7.60 8.52
CA SER A 330 6.80 -8.68 8.80
C SER A 330 7.99 -8.70 7.82
N THR A 331 7.87 -7.99 6.70
CA THR A 331 8.91 -7.92 5.66
C THR A 331 9.67 -6.59 5.65
N ILE A 332 9.41 -5.70 6.60
CA ILE A 332 10.17 -4.46 6.77
C ILE A 332 11.58 -4.80 7.25
N LYS A 333 12.58 -4.33 6.51
CA LYS A 333 14.00 -4.49 6.84
C LYS A 333 14.66 -3.12 6.84
N ALA A 334 15.61 -2.93 7.76
CA ALA A 334 16.43 -1.73 7.80
C ALA A 334 17.82 -2.01 7.21
N GLN A 335 18.22 -1.22 6.24
CA GLN A 335 19.62 -1.11 5.81
C GLN A 335 20.30 -0.03 6.64
N VAL A 336 21.39 -0.38 7.31
CA VAL A 336 21.97 0.48 8.35
C VAL A 336 23.33 1.03 7.92
N LYS A 337 23.50 2.34 8.06
CA LYS A 337 24.78 3.05 7.87
C LYS A 337 25.19 3.67 9.20
N GLY A 338 26.47 3.54 9.56
CA GLY A 338 27.00 4.02 10.83
C GLY A 338 28.17 4.97 10.68
N GLU A 339 28.24 5.98 11.55
CA GLU A 339 29.40 6.85 11.71
C GLU A 339 29.78 6.99 13.19
N LYS A 340 31.06 7.18 13.48
CA LYS A 340 31.57 7.43 14.83
C LYS A 340 32.41 8.71 14.83
N PHE A 341 32.24 9.53 15.86
CA PHE A 341 33.07 10.73 16.02
C PHE A 341 34.51 10.33 16.42
N ASP A 342 35.47 10.70 15.59
CA ASP A 342 36.90 10.56 15.85
C ASP A 342 37.41 11.84 16.53
N ARG A 343 37.79 11.75 17.81
CA ARG A 343 38.26 12.89 18.61
C ARG A 343 39.58 13.48 18.11
N PHE A 344 40.43 12.67 17.46
CA PHE A 344 41.73 13.12 16.94
C PHE A 344 41.56 13.84 15.61
N LYS A 345 40.73 13.30 14.71
CA LYS A 345 40.41 13.92 13.41
C LYS A 345 39.34 15.02 13.50
N ARG A 346 38.64 15.12 14.64
CA ARG A 346 37.53 16.07 14.89
C ARG A 346 36.45 16.01 13.80
N THR A 347 36.13 14.80 13.36
CA THR A 347 35.14 14.53 12.31
C THR A 347 34.49 13.16 12.53
N PHE A 348 33.34 12.95 11.90
CA PHE A 348 32.70 11.65 11.86
C PHE A 348 33.33 10.78 10.77
N VAL A 349 33.64 9.54 11.13
CA VAL A 349 34.22 8.55 10.24
C VAL A 349 33.23 7.41 10.08
N ARG A 350 33.03 6.96 8.84
CA ARG A 350 32.17 5.81 8.54
C ARG A 350 32.69 4.57 9.26
N VAL A 351 31.74 3.81 9.76
CA VAL A 351 31.98 2.52 10.41
C VAL A 351 31.81 1.42 9.35
N ASP A 352 32.62 0.36 9.45
CA ASP A 352 32.49 -0.83 8.60
C ASP A 352 31.09 -1.46 8.76
N SER A 353 30.50 -1.94 7.67
CA SER A 353 29.17 -2.54 7.67
C SER A 353 29.05 -3.78 8.56
N ASN A 354 30.16 -4.46 8.86
CA ASN A 354 30.23 -5.61 9.75
C ASN A 354 30.54 -5.26 11.21
N SER A 355 30.69 -3.97 11.53
CA SER A 355 30.94 -3.53 12.90
C SER A 355 29.73 -3.79 13.80
N GLU A 356 29.98 -4.17 15.05
CA GLU A 356 28.93 -4.35 16.06
C GLU A 356 28.07 -3.09 16.25
N ILE A 357 28.64 -1.89 16.04
CA ILE A 357 27.96 -0.59 16.09
C ILE A 357 26.73 -0.57 15.17
N ILE A 358 26.82 -1.17 13.98
CA ILE A 358 25.71 -1.23 13.00
C ILE A 358 24.51 -2.00 13.55
N SER A 359 24.74 -2.92 14.47
CA SER A 359 23.71 -3.73 15.13
C SER A 359 23.43 -3.29 16.57
N SER A 360 23.86 -2.09 16.96
CA SER A 360 23.64 -1.53 18.31
C SER A 360 22.21 -1.04 18.53
N ILE A 361 21.43 -0.86 17.47
CA ILE A 361 19.97 -0.74 17.52
C ILE A 361 19.36 -1.76 16.57
N GLU A 362 18.39 -2.52 17.07
CA GLU A 362 17.53 -3.37 16.26
C GLU A 362 16.13 -2.77 16.20
N LEU A 363 15.58 -2.62 15.00
CA LEU A 363 14.22 -2.12 14.77
C LEU A 363 13.30 -3.31 14.46
N LYS A 364 12.28 -3.52 15.29
CA LYS A 364 11.38 -4.68 15.18
C LYS A 364 9.97 -4.36 15.65
N ASP A 365 9.12 -5.39 15.67
CA ASP A 365 7.73 -5.32 16.13
C ASP A 365 6.91 -4.26 15.38
N TRP A 366 7.16 -4.16 14.07
CA TRP A 366 6.48 -3.21 13.19
C TRP A 366 4.99 -3.47 13.13
N GLN A 367 4.20 -2.41 13.28
CA GLN A 367 2.76 -2.38 13.10
C GLN A 367 2.40 -1.19 12.23
N ILE A 368 1.62 -1.41 11.18
CA ILE A 368 1.08 -0.34 10.34
C ILE A 368 -0.37 -0.14 10.75
N LEU A 369 -0.73 1.10 11.09
CA LEU A 369 -2.06 1.50 11.53
C LEU A 369 -2.62 2.52 10.52
N PRO A 370 -3.28 2.04 9.45
CA PRO A 370 -3.74 2.88 8.35
C PRO A 370 -4.71 3.97 8.79
N GLU A 371 -5.62 3.65 9.72
CA GLU A 371 -6.63 4.59 10.23
C GLU A 371 -6.02 5.72 11.07
N GLU A 372 -4.88 5.47 11.71
CA GLU A 372 -4.13 6.47 12.49
C GLU A 372 -3.10 7.24 11.63
N ASN A 373 -2.88 6.83 10.36
CA ASN A 373 -1.77 7.27 9.52
C ASN A 373 -0.41 7.16 10.23
N GLN A 374 -0.21 6.06 10.96
CA GLN A 374 0.98 5.81 11.77
C GLN A 374 1.54 4.41 11.57
N ALA A 375 2.86 4.28 11.74
CA ALA A 375 3.52 3.02 11.95
C ALA A 375 4.17 3.01 13.34
N LYS A 376 3.99 1.93 14.09
CA LYS A 376 4.59 1.72 15.42
C LYS A 376 5.70 0.68 15.31
N PHE A 377 6.78 0.86 16.07
CA PHE A 377 7.88 -0.10 16.13
C PHE A 377 8.62 0.02 17.46
N ALA A 378 9.42 -1.01 17.76
CA ALA A 378 10.31 -1.07 18.90
C ALA A 378 11.77 -0.91 18.44
N ALA A 379 12.50 0.02 19.06
CA ALA A 379 13.95 0.14 18.93
C ALA A 379 14.62 -0.51 20.15
N VAL A 380 15.31 -1.62 19.94
CA VAL A 380 16.09 -2.31 20.97
C VAL A 380 17.52 -1.79 20.96
N ILE A 381 17.85 -0.96 21.94
CA ILE A 381 19.17 -0.39 22.13
C ILE A 381 20.05 -1.42 22.83
N GLN A 382 21.25 -1.69 22.28
CA GLN A 382 22.22 -2.65 22.80
C GLN A 382 23.53 -1.91 23.16
N PRO A 383 23.63 -1.35 24.38
CA PRO A 383 24.74 -0.47 24.76
C PRO A 383 26.11 -1.13 24.65
N ASP A 384 26.22 -2.43 24.90
CA ASP A 384 27.48 -3.17 24.89
C ASP A 384 28.15 -3.20 23.50
N LYS A 385 27.36 -3.10 22.41
CA LYS A 385 27.86 -3.02 21.03
C LYS A 385 28.47 -1.67 20.66
N LEU A 386 28.27 -0.66 21.49
CA LEU A 386 28.97 0.61 21.42
C LEU A 386 30.20 0.51 22.33
N SER A 387 31.27 -0.10 21.85
CA SER A 387 32.40 -0.52 22.69
C SER A 387 33.16 0.63 23.39
N GLU A 388 33.14 1.84 22.82
CA GLU A 388 33.87 2.99 23.36
C GLU A 388 32.95 4.18 23.70
N PRO A 389 33.29 4.99 24.72
CA PRO A 389 32.61 6.26 24.97
C PRO A 389 32.77 7.25 23.80
N GLY A 390 31.67 7.76 23.28
CA GLY A 390 31.68 8.55 22.06
C GLY A 390 30.30 8.97 21.60
N ILE A 391 30.28 9.70 20.47
CA ILE A 391 29.05 10.00 19.74
C ILE A 391 29.03 9.15 18.47
N TYR A 392 27.92 8.44 18.28
CA TYR A 392 27.64 7.55 17.16
C TYR A 392 26.44 8.09 16.38
N LYS A 393 26.45 7.88 15.07
CA LYS A 393 25.30 8.10 14.21
C LYS A 393 24.92 6.78 13.55
N LEU A 394 23.62 6.51 13.52
CA LEU A 394 23.06 5.39 12.82
C LEU A 394 21.90 5.87 11.96
N GLN A 395 21.93 5.54 10.68
CA GLN A 395 20.87 5.79 9.71
C GLN A 395 20.29 4.46 9.28
N PHE A 396 18.97 4.31 9.39
CA PHE A 396 18.20 3.14 9.04
C PHE A 396 17.32 3.48 7.82
N ASP A 397 17.73 3.02 6.65
CA ASP A 397 16.93 3.10 5.42
C ASP A 397 15.96 1.91 5.41
N LEU A 398 14.67 2.17 5.53
CA LEU A 398 13.63 1.16 5.68
C LEU A 398 13.12 0.72 4.29
N ILE A 399 13.13 -0.59 4.05
CA ILE A 399 12.67 -1.20 2.81
C ILE A 399 11.67 -2.29 3.15
N ASN A 400 10.57 -2.33 2.40
CA ASN A 400 9.58 -3.38 2.49
C ASN A 400 9.54 -4.19 1.19
N SER A 401 9.53 -5.53 1.28
CA SER A 401 9.61 -6.41 0.11
C SER A 401 8.29 -7.09 -0.26
N SER A 402 7.20 -6.91 0.50
CA SER A 402 5.92 -7.58 0.24
C SER A 402 4.74 -6.76 0.72
N LEU A 403 3.64 -6.86 0.01
CA LEU A 403 2.35 -6.32 0.41
C LEU A 403 1.64 -7.29 1.36
N ALA A 404 0.78 -6.76 2.22
CA ALA A 404 -0.07 -7.54 3.10
C ALA A 404 -1.23 -8.17 2.32
N VAL A 405 -1.71 -9.33 2.80
CA VAL A 405 -2.90 -9.99 2.26
C VAL A 405 -4.09 -9.66 3.18
N PRO A 406 -5.10 -8.91 2.69
CA PRO A 406 -6.31 -8.63 3.48
C PRO A 406 -7.05 -9.91 3.87
N ASN A 407 -7.48 -10.01 5.14
CA ASN A 407 -8.19 -11.19 5.65
C ASN A 407 -9.43 -11.54 4.83
N TRP A 408 -10.14 -10.52 4.34
CA TRP A 408 -11.39 -10.70 3.61
C TRP A 408 -11.21 -11.50 2.30
N TRP A 409 -10.01 -11.52 1.70
CA TRP A 409 -9.73 -12.36 0.52
C TRP A 409 -10.00 -13.81 0.83
N LYS A 410 -9.48 -14.29 1.96
CA LYS A 410 -9.67 -15.65 2.44
C LYS A 410 -11.10 -15.87 2.91
N GLU A 411 -11.70 -14.90 3.60
CA GLU A 411 -13.08 -15.01 4.10
C GLU A 411 -14.14 -15.11 2.99
N TRP A 412 -13.88 -14.53 1.82
CA TRP A 412 -14.79 -14.55 0.67
C TRP A 412 -14.42 -15.65 -0.34
N ASP A 413 -13.33 -16.37 -0.10
CA ASP A 413 -12.88 -17.47 -0.94
C ASP A 413 -13.62 -18.78 -0.63
N TRP A 414 -13.90 -19.56 -1.67
CA TRP A 414 -14.60 -20.84 -1.60
C TRP A 414 -13.95 -21.88 -0.67
N GLN A 415 -12.64 -21.80 -0.45
CA GLN A 415 -11.93 -22.72 0.44
C GLN A 415 -12.31 -22.54 1.91
N THR A 416 -12.94 -21.42 2.30
CA THR A 416 -13.38 -21.17 3.69
C THR A 416 -14.87 -21.37 3.94
N ARG A 417 -15.57 -21.97 2.97
CA ARG A 417 -16.99 -22.28 3.08
C ARG A 417 -17.32 -23.12 4.32
N THR A 418 -18.48 -22.89 4.91
CA THR A 418 -18.94 -23.63 6.11
C THR A 418 -19.78 -24.87 5.78
N GLY A 419 -20.19 -25.03 4.51
CA GLY A 419 -20.93 -26.18 4.02
C GLY A 419 -20.75 -26.38 2.52
N GLU A 420 -21.21 -27.51 1.98
CA GLU A 420 -21.09 -27.81 0.55
C GLU A 420 -21.94 -26.91 -0.35
N GLU A 421 -22.99 -26.30 0.20
CA GLU A 421 -23.95 -25.40 -0.46
C GLU A 421 -23.84 -23.95 0.07
N ASP A 422 -22.66 -23.54 0.54
CA ASP A 422 -22.40 -22.16 0.94
C ASP A 422 -22.10 -21.29 -0.28
N GLY A 423 -23.14 -20.63 -0.78
CA GLY A 423 -23.06 -19.72 -1.91
C GLY A 423 -22.44 -18.35 -1.67
N SER A 424 -22.08 -18.03 -0.42
CA SER A 424 -21.56 -16.72 -0.02
C SER A 424 -20.10 -16.47 -0.43
N LYS A 425 -19.50 -17.42 -1.17
CA LYS A 425 -18.08 -17.45 -1.51
C LYS A 425 -17.84 -17.47 -3.02
N THR A 426 -16.65 -17.07 -3.43
CA THR A 426 -16.20 -17.08 -4.83
C THR A 426 -15.07 -18.09 -5.00
N TYR A 427 -15.16 -18.91 -6.05
CA TYR A 427 -14.16 -19.93 -6.36
C TYR A 427 -12.84 -19.29 -6.80
N ASN A 428 -11.72 -19.74 -6.23
CA ASN A 428 -10.35 -19.26 -6.50
C ASN A 428 -10.15 -17.72 -6.38
N LEU A 429 -10.94 -17.06 -5.55
CA LEU A 429 -10.84 -15.62 -5.33
C LEU A 429 -9.48 -15.21 -4.77
N GLN A 430 -9.02 -15.93 -3.74
CA GLN A 430 -7.75 -15.63 -3.10
C GLN A 430 -6.59 -15.81 -4.06
N GLU A 431 -6.64 -16.84 -4.92
CA GLU A 431 -5.65 -17.06 -5.97
C GLU A 431 -5.65 -15.89 -6.97
N PHE A 432 -6.83 -15.45 -7.41
CA PHE A 432 -6.97 -14.35 -8.34
C PHE A 432 -6.32 -13.06 -7.82
N PHE A 433 -6.63 -12.64 -6.60
CA PHE A 433 -6.03 -11.43 -6.00
C PHE A 433 -4.55 -11.59 -5.64
N THR A 434 -4.13 -12.80 -5.23
CA THR A 434 -2.72 -13.07 -4.95
C THR A 434 -1.87 -12.93 -6.21
N ALA A 435 -2.37 -13.35 -7.37
CA ALA A 435 -1.65 -13.17 -8.63
C ALA A 435 -1.47 -11.67 -9.01
N LEU A 436 -2.48 -10.82 -8.77
CA LEU A 436 -2.36 -9.37 -8.97
C LEU A 436 -1.38 -8.72 -7.99
N LYS A 437 -1.39 -9.15 -6.71
CA LYS A 437 -0.38 -8.76 -5.71
C LYS A 437 1.03 -9.13 -6.16
N VAL A 438 1.24 -10.39 -6.53
CA VAL A 438 2.56 -10.90 -6.98
C VAL A 438 3.03 -10.14 -8.20
N ARG A 439 2.12 -9.80 -9.15
CA ARG A 439 2.50 -8.97 -10.30
C ARG A 439 2.93 -7.58 -9.86
N THR A 440 2.23 -6.95 -8.92
CA THR A 440 2.59 -5.64 -8.35
C THR A 440 3.99 -5.66 -7.74
N GLU A 441 4.32 -6.68 -6.94
CA GLU A 441 5.64 -6.87 -6.32
C GLU A 441 6.74 -7.13 -7.35
N THR A 442 6.40 -7.91 -8.39
CA THR A 442 7.32 -8.20 -9.50
C THR A 442 7.65 -6.92 -10.27
N MET A 443 6.64 -6.11 -10.62
CA MET A 443 6.84 -4.83 -11.29
C MET A 443 7.68 -3.87 -10.43
N GLN A 444 7.45 -3.81 -9.12
CA GLN A 444 8.27 -3.01 -8.22
C GLN A 444 9.75 -3.44 -8.27
N SER A 445 10.00 -4.75 -8.31
CA SER A 445 11.35 -5.30 -8.41
C SER A 445 12.00 -5.01 -9.77
N GLU A 446 11.23 -5.09 -10.86
CA GLU A 446 11.66 -4.73 -12.22
C GLU A 446 12.04 -3.23 -12.30
N ILE A 447 11.26 -2.35 -11.66
CA ILE A 447 11.49 -0.90 -11.61
C ILE A 447 12.78 -0.55 -10.85
N ALA A 448 13.07 -1.24 -9.75
CA ALA A 448 14.22 -0.94 -8.90
C ALA A 448 15.58 -1.15 -9.59
N LYS A 449 15.65 -1.88 -10.72
CA LYS A 449 16.85 -2.15 -11.54
C LYS A 449 18.08 -2.70 -10.78
N SER A 450 17.96 -3.02 -9.50
CA SER A 450 19.00 -3.57 -8.63
C SER A 450 18.39 -4.51 -7.57
N PRO A 451 18.86 -5.77 -7.46
CA PRO A 451 18.35 -6.74 -6.47
C PRO A 451 18.55 -6.29 -5.02
N GLN A 452 19.52 -5.40 -4.75
CA GLN A 452 19.81 -4.89 -3.40
C GLN A 452 18.81 -3.83 -2.94
N HIS A 453 17.97 -3.31 -3.86
CA HIS A 453 16.96 -2.29 -3.61
C HIS A 453 15.57 -2.78 -4.07
N SER A 454 15.37 -4.11 -4.19
CA SER A 454 14.06 -4.67 -4.54
C SER A 454 13.08 -4.44 -3.38
N GLY A 455 12.08 -3.61 -3.60
CA GLY A 455 11.04 -3.30 -2.62
C GLY A 455 10.63 -1.84 -2.62
N TRP A 456 9.74 -1.48 -1.72
CA TRP A 456 9.33 -0.11 -1.46
C TRP A 456 10.25 0.50 -0.41
N PHE A 457 10.84 1.65 -0.74
CA PHE A 457 11.51 2.49 0.26
C PHE A 457 10.43 3.22 1.07
N ILE A 458 10.39 2.99 2.38
CA ILE A 458 9.28 3.44 3.23
C ILE A 458 9.68 4.57 4.17
N GLY A 459 10.97 4.83 4.33
CA GLY A 459 11.44 5.91 5.20
C GLY A 459 12.91 5.79 5.60
N THR A 460 13.41 6.84 6.24
CA THR A 460 14.72 6.86 6.88
C THR A 460 14.56 7.27 8.34
N LEU A 461 15.11 6.47 9.27
CA LEU A 461 15.17 6.80 10.69
C LEU A 461 16.62 7.05 11.10
N CYS A 462 16.89 8.15 11.80
CA CYS A 462 18.25 8.50 12.22
C CYS A 462 18.35 8.64 13.73
N TYR A 463 19.41 8.07 14.29
CA TYR A 463 19.75 8.14 15.70
C TYR A 463 21.15 8.72 15.88
N ALA A 464 21.27 9.73 16.74
CA ALA A 464 22.55 10.17 17.30
C ALA A 464 22.63 9.72 18.76
N ILE A 465 23.64 8.92 19.09
CA ILE A 465 23.76 8.28 20.39
C ILE A 465 25.06 8.73 21.05
N GLN A 466 24.98 9.26 22.26
CA GLN A 466 26.14 9.44 23.13
C GLN A 466 26.20 8.31 24.14
N LYS A 467 27.32 7.58 24.15
CA LYS A 467 27.69 6.69 25.24
C LYS A 467 28.73 7.37 26.13
N ASP A 468 28.40 7.48 27.42
CA ASP A 468 29.29 8.04 28.44
C ASP A 468 30.41 7.08 28.87
#